data_AF-A0A2I0L1F2-F1
#
_entry.id   AF-A0A2I0L1F2-F1
#
_cell.length_a   1.000
_cell.length_b   1.000
_cell.length_c   1.000
_cell.angle_alpha   90.00
_cell.angle_beta   90.00
_cell.angle_gamma   90.00
#
_symmetry.space_group_name_H-M   'P 1'
#
loop_
_entity.id
_entity.type
_entity.pdbx_description
1 polymer ?
#
loop_
_entity_poly.entity_id
_entity_poly.type
_entity_poly.pdbx_seq_one_letter_code
_entity_poly.pdbx_strand_id
1 'polypeptide(L)'
;MADEDKVKTTCFTMWGTFCYKVMPFDLKNAGATYQRAMVTFFNDMMHKEIEVYVDDMIAKSKEGEDHLINLKQLFNRLKKYKLRLNPAKCTFCVKSGKLLGLIVSKKGIEVNPDKVKAIMELPPPSTVCEVRSFLGRLNYITHFIVITLPPASQKCSGRMG
;
A
#
# COMPACT_ATOMS: atom_id res chain seq x y z
N MET A 1 21.59 9.03 -1.88
CA MET A 1 21.90 9.46 -0.51
C MET A 1 22.87 10.61 -0.63
N ALA A 2 22.59 11.76 -0.03
CA ALA A 2 23.56 12.86 -0.01
C ALA A 2 24.82 12.40 0.72
N ASP A 3 26.00 12.83 0.27
CA ASP A 3 27.28 12.35 0.81
C ASP A 3 27.42 12.67 2.31
N GLU A 4 26.94 13.85 2.72
CA GLU A 4 26.91 14.32 4.10
C GLU A 4 26.04 13.45 5.03
N ASP A 5 25.00 12.82 4.49
CA ASP A 5 24.05 12.02 5.27
C ASP A 5 24.44 10.54 5.38
N LYS A 6 25.41 10.07 4.59
CA LYS A 6 25.84 8.65 4.60
C LYS A 6 26.33 8.22 5.98
N VAL A 7 27.09 9.08 6.65
CA VAL A 7 27.65 8.83 7.99
C VAL A 7 26.53 8.63 9.05
N LYS A 8 25.35 9.24 8.85
CA LYS A 8 24.21 9.08 9.77
C LYS A 8 23.54 7.71 9.65
N THR A 9 23.83 6.97 8.58
CA THR A 9 23.32 5.60 8.37
C THR A 9 24.35 4.53 8.72
N THR A 10 25.30 4.88 9.59
CA THR A 10 26.35 3.97 10.00
C THR A 10 25.79 2.83 10.87
N CYS A 11 26.16 1.59 10.56
CA CYS A 11 25.89 0.43 11.38
C CYS A 11 27.20 -0.19 11.90
N PHE A 12 27.11 -0.74 13.11
CA PHE A 12 28.22 -1.47 13.74
C PHE A 12 27.99 -2.96 13.58
N THR A 13 29.02 -3.65 13.13
CA THR A 13 29.04 -5.12 13.01
C THR A 13 30.29 -5.65 13.70
N MET A 14 30.35 -6.96 13.94
CA MET A 14 31.55 -7.62 14.49
C MET A 14 32.80 -7.43 13.62
N TRP A 15 32.63 -7.11 12.32
CA TRP A 15 33.71 -6.89 11.36
C TRP A 15 34.05 -5.42 11.13
N GLY A 16 33.41 -4.51 11.88
CA GLY A 16 33.67 -3.07 11.82
C GLY A 16 32.45 -2.24 11.50
N THR A 17 32.73 -0.98 11.15
CA THR A 17 31.76 0.09 10.98
C THR A 17 31.51 0.34 9.49
N PHE A 18 30.25 0.22 9.06
CA PHE A 18 29.85 0.36 7.66
C PHE A 18 28.79 1.44 7.50
N CYS A 19 28.78 2.13 6.35
CA CYS A 19 27.74 3.11 6.00
C CYS A 19 27.05 2.75 4.68
N TYR A 20 25.77 3.10 4.55
CA TYR A 20 25.01 2.80 3.34
C TYR A 20 25.33 3.78 2.21
N LYS A 21 25.57 3.24 1.00
CA LYS A 21 25.78 4.04 -0.23
C LYS A 21 24.47 4.52 -0.85
N VAL A 22 23.43 3.70 -0.72
CA VAL A 22 22.06 3.98 -1.17
C VAL A 22 21.17 4.18 0.06
N MET A 23 19.94 4.64 -0.15
CA MET A 23 19.00 4.81 0.97
C MET A 23 18.62 3.43 1.55
N PRO A 24 18.93 3.13 2.82
CA PRO A 24 18.49 1.89 3.43
C PRO A 24 16.97 1.90 3.66
N PHE A 25 16.43 0.69 3.81
CA PHE A 25 15.08 0.50 4.35
C PHE A 25 15.02 1.02 5.79
N ASP A 26 13.80 1.24 6.30
CA ASP A 26 13.51 1.67 7.68
C ASP A 26 13.85 3.14 8.03
N LEU A 27 14.38 3.93 7.10
CA LEU A 27 14.44 5.37 7.33
C LEU A 27 13.04 5.97 7.32
N LYS A 28 12.72 6.78 8.34
CA LYS A 28 11.41 7.45 8.50
C LYS A 28 10.93 8.18 7.23
N ASN A 29 11.86 8.76 6.47
CA ASN A 29 11.57 9.55 5.27
C ASN A 29 11.86 8.79 3.96
N ALA A 30 12.18 7.49 4.01
CA ALA A 30 12.47 6.72 2.81
C ALA A 30 11.28 6.67 1.86
N GLY A 31 10.10 6.29 2.37
CA GLY A 31 8.87 6.22 1.58
C GLY A 31 8.49 7.56 0.94
N ALA A 32 8.58 8.67 1.68
CA ALA A 32 8.30 10.00 1.15
C ALA A 32 9.29 10.41 0.06
N THR A 33 10.57 10.05 0.21
CA THR A 33 11.60 10.34 -0.80
C THR A 33 11.40 9.50 -2.05
N TYR A 34 11.05 8.23 -1.89
CA TYR A 34 10.67 7.35 -3.00
C TYR A 34 9.47 7.90 -3.75
N GLN A 35 8.39 8.28 -3.05
CA GLN A 35 7.19 8.83 -3.67
C GLN A 35 7.50 10.10 -4.47
N ARG A 36 8.32 11.03 -3.94
CA ARG A 36 8.76 12.23 -4.68
C ARG A 36 9.54 11.89 -5.95
N ALA A 37 10.43 10.89 -5.89
CA ALA A 37 11.17 10.44 -7.06
C ALA A 37 10.23 9.86 -8.12
N MET A 38 9.26 9.03 -7.73
CA MET A 38 8.27 8.45 -8.65
C MET A 38 7.40 9.51 -9.30
N VAL A 39 6.88 10.47 -8.52
CA VAL A 39 6.15 11.64 -9.06
C VAL A 39 7.01 12.37 -10.08
N THR A 40 8.30 12.57 -9.81
CA THR A 40 9.20 13.28 -10.74
C THR A 40 9.46 12.49 -12.03
N PHE A 41 9.61 11.16 -11.94
CA PHE A 41 9.96 10.31 -13.08
C PHE A 41 8.77 9.94 -13.98
N PHE A 42 7.57 9.88 -13.39
CA PHE A 42 6.34 9.41 -14.03
C PHE A 42 5.21 10.45 -14.04
N ASN A 43 5.51 11.74 -13.80
CA ASN A 43 4.49 12.80 -13.71
C ASN A 43 3.48 12.81 -14.88
N ASP A 44 3.92 12.45 -16.08
CA ASP A 44 3.12 12.47 -17.30
C ASP A 44 2.16 11.29 -17.42
N MET A 45 2.52 10.16 -16.81
CA MET A 45 1.76 8.90 -16.81
C MET A 45 1.02 8.62 -15.50
N MET A 46 1.34 9.37 -14.45
CA MET A 46 0.75 9.23 -13.12
C MET A 46 -0.76 9.47 -13.16
N HIS A 47 -1.50 8.65 -12.41
CA HIS A 47 -2.97 8.64 -12.29
C HIS A 47 -3.75 8.26 -13.56
N LYS A 48 -3.12 8.33 -14.75
CA LYS A 48 -3.70 7.90 -16.02
C LYS A 48 -3.44 6.42 -16.29
N GLU A 49 -2.19 6.08 -16.61
CA GLU A 49 -1.78 4.71 -16.94
C GLU A 49 -1.07 4.04 -15.76
N ILE A 50 -0.46 4.81 -14.86
CA ILE A 50 0.32 4.27 -13.74
C ILE A 50 -0.17 4.86 -12.41
N GLU A 51 -0.34 4.00 -11.41
CA GLU A 51 -0.45 4.40 -10.00
C GLU A 51 0.77 3.89 -9.24
N VAL A 52 1.35 4.74 -8.41
CA VAL A 52 2.52 4.38 -7.58
C VAL A 52 2.21 4.66 -6.13
N TYR A 53 2.38 3.63 -5.29
CA TYR A 53 2.21 3.72 -3.85
C TYR A 53 3.41 3.11 -3.14
N VAL A 54 4.30 3.97 -2.63
CA VAL A 54 5.56 3.54 -2.01
C VAL A 54 6.23 2.51 -2.91
N ASP A 55 6.50 1.28 -2.45
CA ASP A 55 7.24 0.28 -3.21
C ASP A 55 6.42 -0.43 -4.32
N ASP A 56 5.10 -0.22 -4.37
CA ASP A 56 4.20 -0.87 -5.32
C ASP A 56 3.86 0.06 -6.50
N MET A 57 3.96 -0.46 -7.72
CA MET A 57 3.61 0.24 -8.95
C MET A 57 2.59 -0.58 -9.74
N ILE A 58 1.52 0.08 -10.19
CA ILE A 58 0.41 -0.54 -10.91
C ILE A 58 0.31 0.13 -12.27
N ALA A 59 0.41 -0.66 -13.34
CA ALA A 59 0.04 -0.24 -14.68
C ALA A 59 -1.43 -0.63 -14.94
N LYS A 60 -2.27 0.33 -15.27
CA LYS A 60 -3.69 0.15 -15.58
C LYS A 60 -3.99 0.64 -17.00
N SER A 61 -4.89 -0.06 -17.68
CA SER A 61 -5.45 0.36 -18.97
C SER A 61 -6.89 -0.11 -19.07
N LYS A 62 -7.71 0.60 -19.88
CA LYS A 62 -9.09 0.18 -20.16
C LYS A 62 -9.13 -0.96 -21.18
N GLU A 63 -8.26 -0.89 -22.19
CA GLU A 63 -8.15 -1.85 -23.28
C GLU A 63 -6.82 -2.62 -23.25
N GLY A 64 -6.81 -3.80 -23.88
CA GLY A 64 -5.67 -4.72 -23.88
C GLY A 64 -4.52 -4.28 -24.79
N GLU A 65 -4.82 -3.72 -25.98
CA GLU A 65 -3.80 -3.27 -26.93
C GLU A 65 -3.03 -2.06 -26.41
N ASP A 66 -3.74 -1.09 -25.82
CA ASP A 66 -3.15 0.05 -25.12
C ASP A 66 -2.27 -0.37 -23.94
N HIS A 67 -2.57 -1.51 -23.30
CA HIS A 67 -1.79 -1.99 -22.15
C HIS A 67 -0.34 -2.28 -22.52
N LEU A 68 -0.11 -2.90 -23.68
CA LEU A 68 1.25 -3.25 -24.13
C LEU A 68 2.06 -2.00 -24.48
N ILE A 69 1.41 -0.99 -25.05
CA ILE A 69 2.04 0.30 -25.37
C ILE A 69 2.45 0.99 -24.07
N ASN A 70 1.55 1.05 -23.08
CA ASN A 70 1.81 1.67 -21.78
C ASN A 70 2.92 0.93 -21.01
N LEU A 71 2.91 -0.40 -21.02
CA LEU A 71 3.98 -1.21 -20.41
C LEU A 71 5.33 -0.97 -21.09
N LYS A 72 5.38 -0.86 -22.42
CA LYS A 72 6.60 -0.55 -23.15
C LYS A 72 7.16 0.83 -22.75
N GLN A 73 6.30 1.83 -22.64
CA GLN A 73 6.69 3.17 -22.16
C GLN A 73 7.19 3.13 -20.71
N LEU A 74 6.50 2.41 -19.84
CA LEU A 74 6.89 2.19 -18.45
C LEU A 74 8.29 1.56 -18.35
N PHE A 75 8.54 0.46 -19.06
CA PHE A 75 9.85 -0.21 -19.04
C PHE A 75 10.97 0.66 -19.60
N ASN A 76 10.69 1.44 -20.65
CA ASN A 76 11.65 2.42 -21.18
C ASN A 76 12.02 3.48 -20.12
N ARG A 77 11.03 3.96 -19.36
CA ARG A 77 11.24 4.94 -18.29
C ARG A 77 12.02 4.35 -17.11
N LEU A 78 11.68 3.13 -16.69
CA LEU A 78 12.43 2.38 -15.67
C LEU A 78 13.89 2.20 -16.09
N LYS A 79 14.14 1.81 -17.34
CA LYS A 79 15.50 1.68 -17.89
C LYS A 79 16.25 3.01 -17.91
N LYS A 80 15.58 4.11 -18.31
CA LYS A 80 16.17 5.47 -18.33
C LYS A 80 16.65 5.90 -16.95
N TYR A 81 15.86 5.67 -15.91
CA TYR A 81 16.20 6.04 -14.53
C TYR A 81 16.92 4.92 -13.76
N LYS A 82 17.30 3.82 -14.42
CA LYS A 82 17.99 2.67 -13.83
C LYS A 82 17.25 2.05 -12.64
N LEU A 83 15.91 2.15 -12.65
CA LEU A 83 15.04 1.48 -11.69
C LEU A 83 14.91 0.00 -12.06
N ARG A 84 14.88 -0.86 -11.05
CA ARG A 84 14.76 -2.31 -11.23
C ARG A 84 13.51 -2.80 -10.53
N LEU A 85 12.78 -3.68 -11.22
CA LEU A 85 11.66 -4.41 -10.65
C LEU A 85 12.13 -5.79 -10.20
N ASN A 86 11.47 -6.35 -9.19
CA ASN A 86 11.70 -7.73 -8.76
C ASN A 86 10.76 -8.67 -9.55
N PRO A 87 11.27 -9.48 -10.50
CA PRO A 87 10.41 -10.30 -11.35
C PRO A 87 9.54 -11.29 -10.57
N ALA A 88 10.02 -11.80 -9.43
CA ALA A 88 9.27 -12.74 -8.60
C ALA A 88 8.05 -12.11 -7.91
N LYS A 89 8.01 -10.77 -7.81
CA LYS A 89 6.89 -10.01 -7.24
C LYS A 89 6.02 -9.34 -8.29
N CYS A 90 6.44 -9.37 -9.56
CA CYS A 90 5.68 -8.75 -10.64
C CYS A 90 4.63 -9.71 -11.20
N THR A 91 3.39 -9.24 -11.28
CA THR A 91 2.30 -9.91 -11.98
C THR A 91 1.88 -9.05 -13.17
N PHE A 92 1.76 -9.67 -14.34
CA PHE A 92 1.47 -8.97 -15.60
C PHE A 92 0.19 -9.51 -16.23
N CYS A 93 -0.54 -8.64 -16.94
CA CYS A 93 -1.71 -8.99 -17.75
C CYS A 93 -2.80 -9.77 -16.98
N VAL A 94 -2.96 -9.52 -15.69
CA VAL A 94 -3.99 -10.15 -14.87
C VAL A 94 -5.28 -9.33 -14.89
N LYS A 95 -6.44 -10.00 -14.93
CA LYS A 95 -7.77 -9.34 -14.82
C LYS A 95 -8.09 -8.90 -13.39
N SER A 96 -7.45 -9.53 -12.42
CA SER A 96 -7.50 -9.19 -11.00
C SER A 96 -6.15 -9.48 -10.35
N GLY A 97 -5.76 -8.68 -9.36
CA GLY A 97 -4.47 -8.80 -8.69
C GLY A 97 -4.53 -8.39 -7.22
N LYS A 98 -3.66 -8.98 -6.40
CA LYS A 98 -3.49 -8.61 -5.00
C LYS A 98 -2.57 -7.38 -4.92
N LEU A 99 -3.05 -6.30 -4.32
CA LEU A 99 -2.31 -5.05 -4.15
C LEU A 99 -2.57 -4.49 -2.76
N LEU A 100 -1.52 -4.14 -2.01
CA LEU A 100 -1.61 -3.63 -0.63
C LEU A 100 -2.49 -4.49 0.31
N GLY A 101 -2.63 -5.78 -0.01
CA GLY A 101 -3.50 -6.71 0.73
C GLY A 101 -5.01 -6.58 0.42
N LEU A 102 -5.38 -5.88 -0.64
CA LEU A 102 -6.72 -5.88 -1.26
C LEU A 102 -6.66 -6.60 -2.60
N ILE A 103 -7.82 -6.98 -3.15
CA ILE A 103 -7.97 -7.52 -4.49
C ILE A 103 -8.49 -6.40 -5.38
N VAL A 104 -7.74 -6.06 -6.42
CA VAL A 104 -8.17 -5.08 -7.42
C VAL A 104 -8.64 -5.84 -8.65
N SER A 105 -9.87 -5.59 -9.10
CA SER A 105 -10.47 -6.22 -10.27
C SER A 105 -11.21 -5.18 -11.13
N LYS A 106 -11.70 -5.59 -12.31
CA LYS A 106 -12.58 -4.74 -13.14
C LYS A 106 -13.86 -4.30 -12.41
N LYS A 107 -14.33 -5.07 -11.42
CA LYS A 107 -15.53 -4.76 -10.63
C LYS A 107 -15.27 -3.70 -9.55
N GLY A 108 -14.01 -3.45 -9.23
CA GLY A 108 -13.59 -2.52 -8.18
C GLY A 108 -12.54 -3.11 -7.26
N ILE A 109 -12.45 -2.54 -6.07
CA ILE A 109 -11.55 -2.98 -5.01
C ILE A 109 -12.37 -3.89 -4.08
N GLU A 110 -11.86 -5.07 -3.80
CA GLU A 110 -12.45 -6.09 -2.94
C GLU A 110 -11.49 -6.44 -1.79
N VAL A 111 -12.05 -6.86 -0.65
CA VAL A 111 -11.22 -7.32 0.47
C VAL A 111 -10.62 -8.68 0.13
N ASN A 112 -9.37 -8.89 0.50
CA ASN A 112 -8.78 -10.22 0.38
C ASN A 112 -9.52 -11.22 1.32
N PRO A 113 -10.06 -12.34 0.78
CA PRO A 113 -10.82 -13.30 1.57
C PRO A 113 -9.99 -13.95 2.68
N ASP A 114 -8.67 -14.09 2.50
CA ASP A 114 -7.76 -14.61 3.53
C ASP A 114 -7.75 -13.69 4.76
N LYS A 115 -7.78 -12.38 4.55
CA LYS A 115 -7.84 -11.40 5.65
C LYS A 115 -9.19 -11.45 6.38
N VAL A 116 -10.28 -11.64 5.64
CA VAL A 116 -11.63 -11.80 6.22
C VAL A 116 -11.69 -13.08 7.05
N LYS A 117 -11.22 -14.20 6.48
CA LYS A 117 -11.16 -15.50 7.15
C LYS A 117 -10.34 -15.42 8.43
N ALA A 118 -9.17 -14.78 8.38
CA ALA A 118 -8.32 -14.58 9.55
C ALA A 118 -9.00 -13.76 10.67
N ILE A 119 -9.92 -12.84 10.34
CA ILE A 119 -10.71 -12.11 11.34
C ILE A 119 -11.84 -12.99 11.89
N MET A 120 -12.50 -13.78 11.04
CA MET A 120 -13.58 -14.68 11.43
C MET A 120 -13.10 -15.83 12.34
N GLU A 121 -11.86 -16.28 12.17
CA GLU A 121 -11.25 -17.35 12.96
C GLU A 121 -10.67 -16.86 14.30
N LEU A 122 -10.74 -15.56 14.61
CA LEU A 122 -10.25 -15.05 15.90
C LEU A 122 -11.15 -15.50 17.05
N PRO A 123 -10.56 -15.92 18.19
CA PRO A 123 -11.34 -16.19 19.38
C PRO A 123 -11.98 -14.90 19.91
N PRO A 124 -13.10 -15.00 20.66
CA PRO A 124 -13.72 -13.85 21.29
C PRO A 124 -12.73 -13.13 22.21
N PRO A 125 -12.53 -11.80 22.05
CA PRO A 125 -11.60 -11.06 22.89
C PRO A 125 -12.12 -11.01 24.33
N SER A 126 -11.24 -11.31 25.28
CA SER A 126 -11.52 -11.38 26.72
C SER A 126 -10.95 -10.18 27.49
N THR A 127 -9.96 -9.49 26.92
CA THR A 127 -9.30 -8.34 27.54
C THR A 127 -9.48 -7.05 26.76
N VAL A 128 -9.36 -5.91 27.44
CA VAL A 128 -9.42 -4.57 26.81
C VAL A 128 -8.35 -4.41 25.71
N CYS A 129 -7.18 -5.01 25.89
CA CYS A 129 -6.12 -4.97 24.88
C CYS A 129 -6.50 -5.77 23.62
N GLU A 130 -7.09 -6.95 23.80
CA GLU A 130 -7.61 -7.78 22.69
C GLU A 130 -8.75 -7.08 21.95
N VAL A 131 -9.67 -6.42 22.67
CA VAL A 131 -10.75 -5.63 22.06
C VAL A 131 -10.18 -4.49 21.20
N ARG A 132 -9.19 -3.74 21.70
CA ARG A 132 -8.52 -2.67 20.93
C ARG A 132 -7.79 -3.21 19.71
N SER A 133 -7.08 -4.32 19.85
CA SER A 133 -6.39 -5.00 18.76
C SER A 133 -7.37 -5.47 17.68
N PHE A 134 -8.49 -6.09 18.09
CA PHE A 134 -9.56 -6.52 17.21
C PHE A 134 -10.20 -5.36 16.44
N LEU A 135 -10.53 -4.26 17.14
CA LEU A 135 -11.06 -3.05 16.50
C LEU A 135 -10.07 -2.44 15.50
N GLY A 136 -8.78 -2.45 15.83
CA GLY A 136 -7.72 -2.02 14.91
C GLY A 136 -7.66 -2.86 13.63
N ARG A 137 -7.85 -4.19 13.74
CA ARG A 137 -7.93 -5.09 12.58
C ARG A 137 -9.21 -4.88 11.77
N LEU A 138 -10.35 -4.67 12.44
CA LEU A 138 -11.62 -4.35 11.78
C LEU A 138 -11.54 -3.03 11.01
N ASN A 139 -10.83 -2.03 11.52
CA ASN A 139 -10.71 -0.73 10.86
C ASN A 139 -10.10 -0.83 9.45
N TYR A 140 -9.36 -1.90 9.13
CA TYR A 140 -8.87 -2.15 7.78
C TYR A 140 -10.00 -2.51 6.79
N ILE A 141 -11.09 -3.11 7.26
CA ILE A 141 -12.23 -3.58 6.44
C ILE A 141 -13.51 -2.76 6.62
N THR A 142 -13.54 -1.76 7.52
CA THR A 142 -14.74 -0.96 7.83
C THR A 142 -15.38 -0.33 6.61
N HIS A 143 -14.59 0.09 5.62
CA HIS A 143 -15.09 0.68 4.37
C HIS A 143 -15.90 -0.30 3.50
N PHE A 144 -15.77 -1.60 3.74
CA PHE A 144 -16.50 -2.66 3.03
C PHE A 144 -17.67 -3.23 3.83
N ILE A 145 -17.76 -2.87 5.12
CA ILE A 145 -18.87 -3.26 5.98
C ILE A 145 -19.93 -2.18 5.85
N VAL A 146 -21.07 -2.52 5.27
CA VAL A 146 -22.26 -1.66 5.38
C VAL A 146 -22.73 -1.76 6.82
N ILE A 147 -22.32 -0.79 7.65
CA ILE A 147 -22.86 -0.67 9.00
C ILE A 147 -24.30 -0.18 8.84
N THR A 148 -25.25 -1.11 8.86
CA THR A 148 -26.63 -0.78 9.25
C THR A 148 -26.57 -0.41 10.72
N LEU A 149 -26.25 0.85 11.03
CA LEU A 149 -26.53 1.37 12.36
C LEU A 149 -28.04 1.21 12.57
N PRO A 150 -28.51 0.57 13.65
CA PRO A 150 -29.90 0.73 14.03
C PRO A 150 -30.17 2.24 14.12
N PRO A 151 -31.29 2.75 13.56
CA PRO A 151 -31.61 4.16 13.68
C PRO A 151 -31.52 4.52 15.16
N ALA A 152 -30.72 5.54 15.47
CA ALA A 152 -30.53 6.02 16.82
C ALA A 152 -31.91 6.11 17.49
N SER A 153 -32.14 5.25 18.49
CA SER A 153 -33.34 5.28 19.29
C SER A 153 -33.52 6.69 19.80
N GLN A 154 -34.74 7.20 19.63
CA GLN A 154 -35.18 8.54 20.00
C GLN A 154 -34.53 9.00 21.30
N LYS A 155 -33.90 10.19 21.27
CA LYS A 155 -33.58 10.93 22.48
C LYS A 155 -34.89 11.11 23.25
N CYS A 156 -35.09 10.34 24.31
CA CYS A 156 -36.10 10.62 25.32
C CYS A 156 -35.71 11.93 26.02
N SER A 157 -36.26 13.06 25.55
CA SER A 157 -36.24 14.30 26.31
C SER A 157 -37.34 14.22 27.37
N GLY A 158 -36.98 13.86 28.59
CA GLY A 158 -37.84 14.05 29.75
C GLY A 158 -38.02 15.55 30.00
N ARG A 159 -39.27 16.01 29.97
CA ARG A 159 -39.66 17.36 30.40
C ARG A 159 -39.92 17.28 31.90
N MET A 160 -39.02 17.83 32.70
CA MET A 160 -39.30 18.10 34.11
C MET A 160 -40.32 19.25 34.16
N GLY A 161 -41.50 18.97 34.71
CA GLY A 161 -42.38 19.96 35.33
C GLY A 161 -42.13 19.95 36.83
#